data_AF-A0A0F8W8W7-F1
#
_entry.id   AF-A0A0F8W8W7-F1
#
_cell.length_a   1.000
_cell.length_b   1.000
_cell.length_c   1.000
_cell.angle_alpha   90.00
_cell.angle_beta   90.00
_cell.angle_gamma   90.00
#
_symmetry.space_group_name_H-M   'P 1'
#
loop_
_entity.id
_entity.type
_entity.pdbx_description
1 polymer ?
#
loop_
_entity_poly.entity_id
_entity_poly.type
_entity_poly.pdbx_seq_one_letter_code
_entity_poly.pdbx_strand_id
1 'polypeptide(L)' 'TPTAQIMYTFSIMYCMTQSLSQGGEGLGTMGLPPSKLRELCMESGFSEVKEIPINNPLNILYLIKP' A
#
# COMPACT_ATOMS: atom_id res chain seq x y z
N THR A 1 -2.41 -16.04 8.47
CA THR A 1 -1.17 -16.83 8.30
C THR A 1 -0.04 -16.16 9.07
N PRO A 2 1.06 -16.85 9.41
CA PRO A 2 2.21 -16.25 10.10
C PRO A 2 2.73 -14.99 9.40
N THR A 3 2.78 -15.00 8.07
CA THR A 3 3.17 -13.83 7.27
C THR A 3 2.25 -12.64 7.49
N ALA A 4 0.93 -12.84 7.51
CA ALA A 4 -0.01 -11.75 7.76
C ALA A 4 0.19 -11.13 9.15
N GLN A 5 0.42 -11.96 10.19
CA GLN A 5 0.69 -11.45 11.54
C GLN A 5 1.94 -10.58 11.57
N ILE A 6 3.04 -11.04 10.97
CA ILE A 6 4.30 -10.28 10.86
C ILE A 6 4.08 -8.94 10.13
N MET A 7 3.36 -8.96 9.00
CA MET A 7 3.09 -7.76 8.20
C MET A 7 2.23 -6.75 8.96
N TYR A 8 1.23 -7.20 9.72
CA TYR A 8 0.43 -6.32 10.58
C TYR A 8 1.23 -5.80 11.77
N THR A 9 2.12 -6.60 12.37
CA THR A 9 3.04 -6.13 13.42
C THR A 9 3.95 -5.02 12.88
N PHE A 10 4.58 -5.20 11.72
CA PHE A 10 5.38 -4.15 11.09
C PHE A 10 4.54 -2.92 10.73
N SER A 11 3.30 -3.12 10.26
CA SER A 11 2.38 -2.03 9.96
C SER A 11 2.15 -1.16 11.20
N ILE A 12 1.75 -1.77 12.31
CA ILE A 12 1.35 -1.05 13.52
C ILE A 12 2.56 -0.50 14.28
N MET A 13 3.61 -1.30 14.44
CA MET A 13 4.74 -0.94 15.30
C MET A 13 5.73 0.01 14.61
N TYR A 14 5.72 0.11 13.28
CA TYR A 14 6.69 0.90 12.54
C TYR A 14 6.05 1.81 11.47
N CYS A 15 5.48 1.27 10.40
CA CYS A 15 5.11 2.08 9.24
C CYS A 15 4.00 3.11 9.55
N MET A 16 2.95 2.66 10.23
CA MET A 16 1.82 3.51 10.62
C MET A 16 2.24 4.55 11.65
N THR A 17 2.98 4.15 12.69
CA THR A 17 3.42 5.05 13.76
C THR A 17 4.35 6.14 13.25
N GLN A 18 5.28 5.80 12.34
CA GLN A 18 6.14 6.77 11.69
C GLN A 18 5.33 7.79 10.86
N SER A 19 4.40 7.33 10.03
CA SER A 19 3.52 8.22 9.26
C SER A 19 2.73 9.17 10.18
N LEU A 20 2.08 8.63 11.21
CA LEU A 20 1.28 9.41 12.16
C LEU A 20 2.12 10.43 12.96
N SER A 21 3.36 10.08 13.32
CA SER A 21 4.26 10.99 14.05
C SER A 21 4.59 12.27 13.28
N GLN A 22 4.47 12.23 11.95
CA GLN A 22 4.68 13.36 11.05
C GLN A 22 3.36 13.96 10.54
N GLY A 23 2.22 13.59 11.14
CA GLY A 23 0.89 14.05 10.72
C GLY A 23 0.36 13.44 9.42
N GLY A 24 0.94 12.33 8.97
CA GLY A 24 0.50 11.60 7.77
C GLY A 24 -0.75 10.74 8.00
N GLU A 25 -1.29 10.19 6.92
CA GLU A 25 -2.56 9.43 6.90
C GLU A 25 -2.52 8.09 7.66
N GLY A 26 -1.32 7.55 7.96
CA GLY A 26 -1.20 6.35 8.78
C GLY A 26 -1.66 5.05 8.10
N LEU A 27 -1.57 4.95 6.77
CA LEU A 27 -2.01 3.74 6.05
C LEU A 27 -1.26 2.47 6.52
N GLY A 28 0.03 2.58 6.83
CA GLY A 28 0.85 1.43 7.22
C GLY A 28 1.05 0.41 6.10
N THR A 29 1.70 -0.72 6.42
CA THR A 29 2.08 -1.76 5.44
C THR A 29 0.87 -2.40 4.78
N MET A 30 -0.22 -2.61 5.53
CA MET A 30 -1.41 -3.32 5.05
C MET A 30 -2.60 -2.40 4.73
N GLY A 31 -2.44 -1.07 4.81
CA GLY A 31 -3.51 -0.11 4.53
C GLY A 31 -3.52 0.48 3.12
N LEU A 32 -2.77 -0.09 2.19
CA LEU A 32 -2.82 0.25 0.77
C LEU A 32 -3.30 -0.95 -0.09
N PRO A 33 -4.55 -1.43 0.09
CA PRO A 33 -5.10 -2.47 -0.77
C PRO A 33 -5.30 -1.95 -2.21
N PRO A 34 -5.50 -2.84 -3.20
CA PRO A 34 -5.66 -2.45 -4.60
C PRO A 34 -6.77 -1.42 -4.87
N SER A 35 -7.82 -1.38 -4.05
CA SER A 35 -8.89 -0.37 -4.17
C SER A 35 -8.40 1.02 -3.76
N LYS A 36 -7.74 1.14 -2.59
CA LYS A 36 -7.22 2.42 -2.08
C LYS A 36 -6.08 2.95 -2.93
N LEU A 37 -5.22 2.07 -3.47
CA LEU A 37 -4.20 2.49 -4.43
C LEU A 37 -4.84 3.14 -5.66
N ARG A 38 -5.87 2.51 -6.23
CA ARG A 38 -6.57 3.05 -7.41
C ARG A 38 -7.20 4.40 -7.09
N GLU A 39 -7.90 4.51 -5.96
CA GLU A 39 -8.47 5.77 -5.48
C GLU A 39 -7.42 6.88 -5.43
N LEU A 40 -6.30 6.67 -4.72
CA LEU A 40 -5.23 7.65 -4.60
C LEU A 40 -4.58 8.01 -5.95
N CYS A 41 -4.43 7.05 -6.86
CA CYS A 41 -3.93 7.31 -8.20
C CYS A 41 -4.89 8.19 -9.01
N MET A 42 -6.20 7.92 -8.95
CA MET A 42 -7.20 8.73 -9.64
C MET A 42 -7.27 10.15 -9.07
N GLU A 43 -7.24 10.29 -7.73
CA GLU A 43 -7.18 11.59 -7.05
C GLU A 43 -5.92 12.40 -7.43
N SER A 44 -4.81 11.70 -7.68
CA SER A 44 -3.55 12.31 -8.14
C SER A 44 -3.53 12.66 -9.63
N GLY A 45 -4.59 12.34 -10.38
CA GLY A 45 -4.71 12.64 -11.81
C GLY A 45 -4.09 11.62 -12.77
N PHE A 46 -3.78 10.40 -12.31
CA PHE A 46 -3.38 9.31 -13.20
C PHE A 46 -4.59 8.67 -13.88
N SER A 47 -4.48 8.35 -15.17
CA SER A 47 -5.57 7.73 -15.95
C SER A 47 -5.50 6.20 -16.04
N GLU A 48 -4.34 5.59 -15.78
CA GLU A 48 -4.15 4.14 -15.89
C GLU A 48 -3.43 3.56 -14.67
N VAL A 49 -4.03 2.54 -14.05
CA VAL A 49 -3.42 1.72 -12.98
C VAL A 49 -3.57 0.24 -13.35
N LYS A 50 -2.46 -0.40 -13.72
CA LYS A 50 -2.44 -1.80 -14.16
C LYS A 50 -1.55 -2.64 -13.25
N GLU A 51 -2.12 -3.69 -12.68
CA GLU A 51 -1.33 -4.71 -11.99
C GLU A 51 -0.53 -5.54 -12.99
N ILE A 52 0.75 -5.75 -12.69
CA ILE A 52 1.65 -6.62 -13.46
C ILE A 52 1.65 -7.99 -12.78
N PRO A 53 1.30 -9.07 -13.51
CA PRO A 53 1.16 -10.41 -12.94
C PRO A 53 2.55 -11.00 -12.64
N ILE A 54 3.12 -10.60 -11.50
CA ILE A 54 4.34 -11.18 -10.95
C ILE A 54 3.99 -12.16 -9.84
N ASN A 55 4.67 -13.30 -9.79
CA ASN A 55 4.53 -14.22 -8.67
C ASN A 55 5.43 -13.75 -7.51
N ASN A 56 4.95 -12.79 -6.72
CA ASN A 56 5.62 -12.33 -5.51
C ASN A 56 4.70 -12.51 -4.29
N PRO A 57 5.15 -13.18 -3.22
CA PRO A 57 4.31 -13.49 -2.06
C PRO A 57 4.02 -12.30 -1.15
N LEU A 58 4.70 -11.15 -1.32
CA LEU A 58 4.62 -10.00 -0.42
C LEU A 58 4.20 -8.71 -1.13
N ASN A 59 4.52 -8.55 -2.41
CA ASN A 59 4.33 -7.30 -3.14
C ASN A 59 3.48 -7.49 -4.39
N ILE A 60 2.69 -6.46 -4.68
CA ILE A 60 2.01 -6.32 -5.96
C ILE A 60 2.76 -5.25 -6.76
N LEU A 61 3.03 -5.53 -8.03
CA LEU A 61 3.67 -4.56 -8.92
C LEU A 61 2.62 -3.87 -9.77
N TYR A 62 2.64 -2.53 -9.79
CA TYR A 62 1.72 -1.73 -10.60
C TYR A 62 2.49 -0.90 -11.63
N LEU A 63 1.96 -0.85 -12.85
CA LEU A 63 2.28 0.13 -13.87
C LEU A 63 1.25 1.26 -13.79
N ILE A 64 1.71 2.48 -13.55
CA ILE A 64 0.86 3.67 -13.42
C ILE A 64 1.27 4.67 -14.51
N LYS A 65 0.30 5.23 -15.24
CA LYS A 65 0.55 6.23 -16.31
C LYS A 65 -0.35 7.46 -16.13
N PRO A 66 0.10 8.64 -16.61
CA PRO A 66 -0.74 9.83 -16.72
C PRO A 66 -2.03 9.54 -17.46
#